data_AF-A0A2S7T7P3-F1
#
_entry.id   AF-A0A2S7T7P3-F1
#
_cell.length_a   1.000
_cell.length_b   1.000
_cell.length_c   1.000
_cell.angle_alpha   90.00
_cell.angle_beta   90.00
_cell.angle_gamma   90.00
#
_symmetry.space_group_name_H-M   'P 1'
#
loop_
_entity.id
_entity.type
_entity.pdbx_description
1 polymer ?
#
loop_
_entity_poly.entity_id
_entity_poly.type
_entity_poly.pdbx_seq_one_letter_code
_entity_poly.pdbx_strand_id
1 'polypeptide(L)'
;MKKTLTLSILLLLNFFGCIAQNQNDPYWEFDEAKHFRPELNKGDFYKLSGFDFGWFVLEPMSKFVKKKEYEIERNKSLSYGQKALYYWWYLDAQVTNGGFDQFYGNGYGPYASTIIKGLEHIGDTAMAALVKKADNIYQRSQKQMDKAQESSLSSSDFYAGLDELSLLDSKYYEMNDKTMSLIEAYIRKNPNEICVDENGKEFDLAFTGLCKTFYSDKTVQNEFPLEQGVINGEFKSYYENGILKEKIDFKNGKETGEREEFFDTGTLKYKVVKDESNDIVTYNYFYENGVQNKLVTKKGSTDTRLGVTKEWYDNTQLKEQSVYVGKYTRAGKWVKFWKDGSKKLEANFEDGKAFYQNYWTEKGEQILIDGTGLYINEYEWLNKMRREETGYKNYLKHGKSRSFTEGLLRSEEEYKDGKRHGVSRSYYKNGNLKQESVYENGKEISFKYFRKFKNPKVKTNIISRICKGCYDFHEGYLLPDNQPLPINGQELTQRFKAETSIIEAYDDDKVLSYGYYLFIDEKGNVENIDFAVGDNMWIHEELQSSMSELKFEPALKDGEPIKSIHYVRYQLRLAE
;
A
#
# COMPACT_ATOMS: atom_id res chain seq x y z
N MET A 1 -13.22 22.78 4.96
CA MET A 1 -14.21 23.66 4.29
C MET A 1 -14.02 23.59 2.79
N LYS A 2 -14.75 22.70 2.09
CA LYS A 2 -14.78 22.66 0.63
C LYS A 2 -16.14 23.18 0.19
N LYS A 3 -16.15 24.33 -0.50
CA LYS A 3 -17.32 24.84 -1.22
C LYS A 3 -17.36 24.15 -2.58
N THR A 4 -18.45 23.43 -2.82
CA THR A 4 -18.89 22.91 -4.10
C THR A 4 -19.21 24.08 -5.05
N LEU A 5 -18.64 24.04 -6.25
CA LEU A 5 -19.15 24.80 -7.40
C LEU A 5 -19.70 23.75 -8.37
N THR A 6 -21.02 23.75 -8.53
CA THR A 6 -21.78 22.95 -9.49
C THR A 6 -21.39 23.33 -10.91
N LEU A 7 -21.00 22.35 -11.74
CA LEU A 7 -20.87 22.52 -13.18
C LEU A 7 -22.06 21.82 -13.85
N SER A 8 -23.06 22.62 -14.24
CA SER A 8 -24.11 22.20 -15.16
C SER A 8 -23.52 22.05 -16.55
N ILE A 9 -23.73 20.89 -17.17
CA ILE A 9 -23.44 20.63 -18.59
C ILE A 9 -24.35 21.54 -19.41
N LEU A 10 -23.81 22.62 -19.97
CA LEU A 10 -24.33 23.23 -21.17
C LEU A 10 -23.37 22.85 -22.30
N LEU A 11 -23.86 22.03 -23.22
CA LEU A 11 -23.29 21.84 -24.55
C LEU A 11 -23.32 23.20 -25.26
N LEU A 12 -22.26 23.98 -25.12
CA LEU A 12 -21.94 25.07 -26.04
C LEU A 12 -20.91 24.52 -27.01
N LEU A 13 -21.41 24.02 -28.14
CA LEU A 13 -20.68 23.91 -29.40
C LEU A 13 -20.13 25.30 -29.73
N ASN A 14 -18.92 25.60 -29.27
CA ASN A 14 -18.13 26.68 -29.83
C ASN A 14 -17.62 26.21 -31.19
N PHE A 15 -18.45 26.41 -32.20
CA PHE A 15 -18.05 26.50 -33.60
C PHE A 15 -17.12 27.72 -33.77
N PHE A 16 -15.83 27.55 -33.49
CA PHE A 16 -14.77 28.38 -34.06
C PHE A 16 -13.46 27.58 -34.09
N GLY A 17 -13.07 27.14 -35.30
CA GLY A 17 -11.66 27.08 -35.67
C GLY A 17 -11.00 25.72 -35.94
N CYS A 18 -11.67 24.75 -36.56
CA CYS A 18 -10.95 23.65 -37.25
C CYS A 18 -10.90 23.91 -38.76
N ILE A 19 -10.18 24.97 -39.17
CA ILE A 19 -9.76 25.15 -40.55
C ILE A 19 -8.27 25.49 -40.54
N ALA A 20 -7.47 24.54 -41.03
CA ALA A 20 -6.06 24.68 -41.41
C ALA A 20 -5.10 25.29 -40.36
N GLN A 21 -4.65 24.51 -39.37
CA GLN A 21 -3.39 24.78 -38.67
C GLN A 21 -2.30 23.83 -39.14
N ASN A 22 -1.70 24.16 -40.27
CA ASN A 22 -0.39 23.66 -40.63
C ASN A 22 0.44 24.86 -41.07
N GLN A 23 0.93 25.65 -40.09
CA GLN A 23 2.23 26.35 -40.16
C GLN A 23 2.62 27.15 -38.90
N ASN A 24 1.69 27.60 -38.02
CA ASN A 24 2.04 28.27 -36.77
C ASN A 24 1.38 27.61 -35.55
N ASP A 25 2.18 27.01 -34.68
CA ASP A 25 1.76 26.53 -33.36
C ASP A 25 1.85 27.71 -32.39
N PRO A 26 0.70 28.28 -31.95
CA PRO A 26 0.68 29.50 -31.16
C PRO A 26 1.28 29.28 -29.76
N TYR A 27 1.46 28.03 -29.33
CA TYR A 27 2.05 27.75 -28.03
C TYR A 27 3.56 27.53 -28.08
N TRP A 28 4.19 27.56 -29.27
CA TRP A 28 5.63 27.37 -29.47
C TRP A 28 6.38 28.67 -29.82
N GLU A 29 5.89 29.81 -29.33
CA GLU A 29 6.59 31.10 -29.39
C GLU A 29 7.30 31.42 -28.07
N PHE A 30 8.48 32.05 -28.11
CA PHE A 30 9.24 32.49 -26.95
C PHE A 30 9.76 33.93 -27.16
N ASP A 31 9.38 34.84 -26.26
CA ASP A 31 9.81 36.23 -26.17
C ASP A 31 10.86 36.35 -25.05
N GLU A 32 12.13 36.26 -25.43
CA GLU A 32 13.28 36.29 -24.50
C GLU A 32 13.29 37.55 -23.63
N ALA A 33 12.81 38.69 -24.15
CA ALA A 33 12.76 39.94 -23.40
C ALA A 33 11.74 39.92 -22.24
N LYS A 34 10.81 38.95 -22.23
CA LYS A 34 9.80 38.77 -21.18
C LYS A 34 9.93 37.42 -20.48
N HIS A 35 11.08 36.76 -20.58
CA HIS A 35 11.30 35.43 -20.01
C HIS A 35 11.00 35.39 -18.52
N PHE A 36 10.01 34.58 -18.14
CA PHE A 36 9.64 34.33 -16.76
C PHE A 36 10.51 33.20 -16.20
N ARG A 37 11.36 33.53 -15.22
CA ARG A 37 12.16 32.56 -14.47
C ARG A 37 11.68 32.55 -13.02
N PRO A 38 10.99 31.50 -12.55
CA PRO A 38 10.56 31.40 -11.16
C PRO A 38 11.76 31.31 -10.21
N GLU A 39 11.59 31.90 -9.02
CA GLU A 39 12.50 31.74 -7.89
C GLU A 39 12.24 30.39 -7.20
N LEU A 40 13.27 29.55 -7.15
CA LEU A 40 13.20 28.20 -6.62
C LEU A 40 14.17 28.04 -5.46
N ASN A 41 13.73 27.36 -4.38
CA ASN A 41 14.61 27.05 -3.25
C ASN A 41 15.74 26.12 -3.69
N LYS A 42 16.98 26.55 -3.44
CA LYS A 42 18.20 25.83 -3.78
C LYS A 42 18.27 24.44 -3.15
N GLY A 43 17.87 24.30 -1.89
CA GLY A 43 17.83 23.00 -1.23
C GLY A 43 16.89 22.03 -1.93
N ASP A 44 15.65 22.45 -2.21
CA ASP A 44 14.66 21.63 -2.90
C ASP A 44 15.11 21.28 -4.32
N PHE A 45 15.75 22.21 -5.02
CA PHE A 45 16.33 21.96 -6.35
C PHE A 45 17.35 20.81 -6.36
N TYR A 46 18.26 20.77 -5.37
CA TYR A 46 19.27 19.71 -5.29
C TYR A 46 18.78 18.41 -4.63
N LYS A 47 17.72 18.49 -3.81
CA LYS A 47 17.21 17.35 -3.03
C LYS A 47 16.09 16.58 -3.74
N LEU A 48 15.11 17.28 -4.33
CA LEU A 48 13.96 16.64 -4.94
C LEU A 48 14.36 15.91 -6.23
N SER A 49 13.59 14.90 -6.62
CA SER A 49 13.78 14.13 -7.86
C SER A 49 12.44 13.66 -8.43
N GLY A 50 12.42 13.25 -9.70
CA GLY A 50 11.24 12.71 -10.37
C GLY A 50 10.08 13.70 -10.40
N PHE A 51 8.88 13.19 -10.16
CA PHE A 51 7.65 14.00 -10.17
C PHE A 51 7.62 15.07 -9.07
N ASP A 52 8.26 14.86 -7.91
CA ASP A 52 8.35 15.89 -6.88
C ASP A 52 9.19 17.09 -7.36
N PHE A 53 10.29 16.82 -8.05
CA PHE A 53 11.10 17.87 -8.70
C PHE A 53 10.33 18.53 -9.85
N GLY A 54 9.67 17.74 -10.69
CA GLY A 54 8.84 18.24 -11.79
C GLY A 54 7.75 19.19 -11.30
N TRP A 55 7.01 18.81 -10.25
CA TRP A 55 5.99 19.65 -9.64
C TRP A 55 6.59 20.92 -9.00
N PHE A 56 7.71 20.79 -8.29
CA PHE A 56 8.42 21.92 -7.69
C PHE A 56 8.78 23.01 -8.72
N VAL A 57 9.24 22.61 -9.91
CA VAL A 57 9.53 23.54 -11.01
C VAL A 57 8.25 24.03 -11.70
N LEU A 58 7.27 23.16 -11.88
CA LEU A 58 6.02 23.45 -12.59
C LEU A 58 5.10 24.42 -11.84
N GLU A 59 4.94 24.25 -10.54
CA GLU A 59 3.95 24.96 -9.74
C GLU A 59 4.00 26.49 -9.92
N PRO A 60 5.15 27.18 -9.82
CA PRO A 60 5.21 28.61 -10.03
C PRO A 60 4.93 29.02 -11.49
N MET A 61 5.29 28.20 -12.48
CA MET A 61 4.94 28.44 -13.89
C MET A 61 3.42 28.37 -14.10
N SER A 62 2.77 27.35 -13.55
CA SER A 62 1.31 27.20 -13.58
C SER A 62 0.59 28.37 -12.91
N LYS A 63 1.12 28.84 -11.76
CA LYS A 63 0.61 30.05 -11.07
C LYS A 63 0.82 31.34 -11.89
N PHE A 64 1.86 31.41 -12.71
CA PHE A 64 2.11 32.56 -13.59
C PHE A 64 1.15 32.59 -14.80
N VAL A 65 1.00 31.47 -15.50
CA VAL A 65 0.10 31.35 -16.65
C VAL A 65 -1.37 31.53 -16.23
N LYS A 66 -1.77 30.98 -15.06
CA LYS A 66 -3.10 31.06 -14.44
C LYS A 66 -4.25 30.46 -15.25
N LYS A 67 -4.79 31.21 -16.21
CA LYS A 67 -6.10 30.99 -16.85
C LYS A 67 -5.93 30.75 -18.34
N LYS A 68 -6.74 29.85 -18.89
CA LYS A 68 -6.75 29.47 -20.32
C LYS A 68 -6.90 30.66 -21.28
N GLU A 69 -7.67 31.69 -20.90
CA GLU A 69 -7.89 32.90 -21.70
C GLU A 69 -6.62 33.74 -21.95
N TYR A 70 -5.57 33.59 -21.12
CA TYR A 70 -4.30 34.30 -21.25
C TYR A 70 -3.13 33.37 -21.61
N GLU A 71 -3.39 32.09 -21.84
CA GLU A 71 -2.34 31.07 -21.97
C GLU A 71 -1.42 31.34 -23.16
N ILE A 72 -1.97 31.68 -24.34
CA ILE A 72 -1.19 31.97 -25.55
C ILE A 72 -0.29 33.21 -25.38
N GLU A 73 -0.74 34.24 -24.66
CA GLU A 73 0.10 35.44 -24.48
C GLU A 73 1.13 35.26 -23.38
N ARG A 74 0.78 34.58 -22.27
CA ARG A 74 1.70 34.40 -21.14
C ARG A 74 2.70 33.28 -21.37
N ASN A 75 2.37 32.26 -22.14
CA ASN A 75 3.32 31.20 -22.43
C ASN A 75 4.49 31.68 -23.32
N LYS A 76 4.38 32.83 -24.00
CA LYS A 76 5.50 33.47 -24.72
C LYS A 76 6.62 33.84 -23.77
N SER A 77 6.30 34.02 -22.48
CA SER A 77 7.29 34.23 -21.43
C SER A 77 7.96 32.94 -20.95
N LEU A 78 7.53 31.76 -21.42
CA LEU A 78 8.15 30.49 -21.07
C LEU A 78 9.18 30.07 -22.13
N SER A 79 10.35 29.62 -21.72
CA SER A 79 11.35 29.03 -22.61
C SER A 79 10.85 27.72 -23.23
N TYR A 80 11.55 27.20 -24.23
CA TYR A 80 11.23 25.90 -24.82
C TYR A 80 11.36 24.74 -23.83
N GLY A 81 12.37 24.75 -22.94
CA GLY A 81 12.48 23.78 -21.86
C GLY A 81 11.35 23.88 -20.83
N GLN A 82 10.92 25.10 -20.47
CA GLN A 82 9.77 25.32 -19.59
C GLN A 82 8.47 24.80 -20.20
N LYS A 83 8.26 25.03 -21.51
CA LYS A 83 7.10 24.52 -22.26
C LYS A 83 7.10 22.99 -22.32
N ALA A 84 8.27 22.35 -22.44
CA ALA A 84 8.38 20.90 -22.45
C ALA A 84 7.80 20.30 -21.16
N LEU A 85 8.19 20.79 -19.97
CA LEU A 85 7.60 20.37 -18.70
C LEU A 85 6.11 20.76 -18.60
N TYR A 86 5.78 22.04 -18.87
CA TYR A 86 4.44 22.58 -18.66
C TYR A 86 3.36 21.83 -19.47
N TYR A 87 3.58 21.65 -20.77
CA TYR A 87 2.59 20.98 -21.62
C TYR A 87 2.61 19.46 -21.50
N TRP A 88 3.79 18.85 -21.27
CA TRP A 88 3.85 17.42 -20.99
C TRP A 88 3.10 17.08 -19.71
N TRP A 89 3.10 17.94 -18.69
CA TRP A 89 2.35 17.69 -17.46
C TRP A 89 0.83 17.62 -17.68
N TYR A 90 0.28 18.40 -18.62
CA TYR A 90 -1.11 18.24 -19.02
C TYR A 90 -1.35 16.91 -19.71
N LEU A 91 -0.43 16.48 -20.59
CA LEU A 91 -0.53 15.17 -21.21
C LEU A 91 -0.53 14.06 -20.15
N ASP A 92 0.46 14.06 -19.26
CA ASP A 92 0.61 13.04 -18.20
C ASP A 92 -0.65 13.00 -17.33
N ALA A 93 -1.08 14.13 -16.78
CA ALA A 93 -2.27 14.20 -15.94
C ALA A 93 -3.56 13.70 -16.62
N GLN A 94 -3.70 13.86 -17.95
CA GLN A 94 -4.88 13.36 -18.65
C GLN A 94 -4.74 11.87 -19.00
N VAL A 95 -3.59 11.45 -19.52
CA VAL A 95 -3.38 10.07 -19.98
C VAL A 95 -3.31 9.11 -18.79
N THR A 96 -2.66 9.47 -17.69
CA THR A 96 -2.64 8.61 -16.49
C THR A 96 -3.99 8.51 -15.79
N ASN A 97 -4.93 9.42 -16.08
CA ASN A 97 -6.26 9.42 -15.49
C ASN A 97 -7.32 8.73 -16.37
N GLY A 98 -7.20 8.83 -17.69
CA GLY A 98 -8.21 8.29 -18.61
C GLY A 98 -7.73 8.07 -20.05
N GLY A 99 -6.42 7.89 -20.24
CA GLY A 99 -5.83 7.60 -21.54
C GLY A 99 -5.76 8.80 -22.49
N PHE A 100 -5.24 8.54 -23.70
CA PHE A 100 -5.25 9.55 -24.77
C PHE A 100 -6.67 9.99 -25.14
N ASP A 101 -7.66 9.12 -24.97
CA ASP A 101 -9.07 9.44 -25.21
C ASP A 101 -9.53 10.60 -24.31
N GLN A 102 -9.19 10.56 -23.01
CA GLN A 102 -9.49 11.66 -22.10
C GLN A 102 -8.73 12.94 -22.47
N PHE A 103 -7.45 12.83 -22.85
CA PHE A 103 -6.64 13.99 -23.27
C PHE A 103 -7.32 14.75 -24.42
N TYR A 104 -7.71 14.05 -25.48
CA TYR A 104 -8.38 14.69 -26.61
C TYR A 104 -9.83 15.08 -26.27
N GLY A 105 -10.58 14.22 -25.56
CA GLY A 105 -11.97 14.46 -25.17
C GLY A 105 -12.15 15.70 -24.29
N ASN A 106 -11.18 15.99 -23.41
CA ASN A 106 -11.19 17.20 -22.57
C ASN A 106 -10.64 18.45 -23.30
N GLY A 107 -10.38 18.36 -24.61
CA GLY A 107 -9.99 19.49 -25.44
C GLY A 107 -8.53 19.92 -25.28
N TYR A 108 -7.62 19.01 -24.91
CA TYR A 108 -6.18 19.27 -24.86
C TYR A 108 -5.45 18.99 -26.18
N GLY A 109 -6.15 18.47 -27.19
CA GLY A 109 -5.60 18.22 -28.53
C GLY A 109 -4.78 19.38 -29.14
N PRO A 110 -5.18 20.66 -28.99
CA PRO A 110 -4.37 21.79 -29.47
C PRO A 110 -2.94 21.87 -28.91
N TYR A 111 -2.64 21.22 -27.78
CA TYR A 111 -1.29 21.19 -27.20
C TYR A 111 -0.40 20.10 -27.81
N ALA A 112 -0.94 19.16 -28.60
CA ALA A 112 -0.18 18.01 -29.10
C ALA A 112 1.09 18.42 -29.88
N SER A 113 0.99 19.41 -30.76
CA SER A 113 2.15 19.92 -31.52
C SER A 113 3.24 20.47 -30.60
N THR A 114 2.83 21.21 -29.56
CA THR A 114 3.73 21.84 -28.59
C THR A 114 4.39 20.80 -27.69
N ILE A 115 3.64 19.78 -27.26
CA ILE A 115 4.15 18.65 -26.49
C ILE A 115 5.21 17.90 -27.30
N ILE A 116 4.91 17.57 -28.56
CA ILE A 116 5.85 16.87 -29.45
C ILE A 116 7.15 17.68 -29.59
N LYS A 117 7.06 18.98 -29.89
CA LYS A 117 8.24 19.85 -30.01
C LYS A 117 9.01 19.98 -28.69
N GLY A 118 8.30 20.08 -27.57
CA GLY A 118 8.89 20.13 -26.23
C GLY A 118 9.70 18.87 -25.93
N LEU A 119 9.10 17.70 -26.18
CA LEU A 119 9.76 16.41 -26.01
C LEU A 119 10.97 16.26 -26.94
N GLU A 120 10.86 16.65 -28.21
CA GLU A 120 11.98 16.67 -29.16
C GLU A 120 13.10 17.62 -28.70
N HIS A 121 12.75 18.80 -28.18
CA HIS A 121 13.69 19.80 -27.70
C HIS A 121 14.54 19.30 -26.52
N ILE A 122 13.94 18.55 -25.59
CA ILE A 122 14.65 17.93 -24.46
C ILE A 122 15.30 16.58 -24.83
N GLY A 123 15.11 16.09 -26.05
CA GLY A 123 15.69 14.85 -26.56
C GLY A 123 14.88 13.57 -26.32
N ASP A 124 13.64 13.66 -25.84
CA ASP A 124 12.72 12.51 -25.70
C ASP A 124 11.99 12.18 -27.02
N THR A 125 12.75 11.67 -27.98
CA THR A 125 12.22 11.30 -29.30
C THR A 125 11.24 10.13 -29.26
N ALA A 126 11.35 9.26 -28.25
CA ALA A 126 10.48 8.10 -28.12
C ALA A 126 9.07 8.50 -27.68
N MET A 127 8.95 9.31 -26.62
CA MET A 127 7.64 9.83 -26.20
C MET A 127 7.06 10.77 -27.25
N ALA A 128 7.89 11.61 -27.90
CA ALA A 128 7.45 12.46 -28.99
C ALA A 128 6.81 11.64 -30.14
N ALA A 129 7.44 10.51 -30.52
CA ALA A 129 6.90 9.61 -31.54
C ALA A 129 5.59 8.94 -31.13
N LEU A 130 5.44 8.58 -29.84
CA LEU A 130 4.20 8.00 -29.30
C LEU A 130 3.06 9.03 -29.37
N VAL A 131 3.28 10.25 -28.88
CA VAL A 131 2.30 11.34 -28.89
C VAL A 131 1.93 11.72 -30.33
N LYS A 132 2.92 11.79 -31.24
CA LYS A 132 2.68 12.02 -32.67
C LYS A 132 1.81 10.92 -33.29
N LYS A 133 1.98 9.67 -32.87
CA LYS A 133 1.13 8.57 -33.33
C LYS A 133 -0.30 8.72 -32.82
N ALA A 134 -0.48 9.04 -31.54
CA ALA A 134 -1.80 9.31 -30.96
C ALA A 134 -2.50 10.47 -31.68
N ASP A 135 -1.79 11.57 -31.94
CA ASP A 135 -2.32 12.73 -32.66
C ASP A 135 -2.74 12.39 -34.09
N ASN A 136 -1.92 11.62 -34.82
CA ASN A 136 -2.29 11.17 -36.16
C ASN A 136 -3.55 10.29 -36.17
N ILE A 137 -3.71 9.40 -35.17
CA ILE A 137 -4.92 8.57 -35.04
C ILE A 137 -6.12 9.48 -34.77
N TYR A 138 -6.03 10.37 -33.79
CA TYR A 138 -7.11 11.31 -33.44
C TYR A 138 -7.54 12.18 -34.63
N GLN A 139 -6.59 12.80 -35.33
CA GLN A 139 -6.86 13.64 -36.50
C GLN A 139 -7.51 12.85 -37.65
N ARG A 140 -7.13 11.58 -37.83
CA ARG A 140 -7.76 10.69 -38.81
C ARG A 140 -9.21 10.37 -38.42
N SER A 141 -9.43 10.01 -37.15
CA SER A 141 -10.75 9.69 -36.61
C SER A 141 -11.69 10.90 -36.66
N GLN A 142 -11.21 12.10 -36.33
CA GLN A 142 -11.98 13.35 -36.42
C GLN A 142 -12.43 13.67 -37.86
N LYS A 143 -11.53 13.53 -38.84
CA LYS A 143 -11.88 13.70 -40.28
C LYS A 143 -12.92 12.69 -40.76
N GLN A 144 -12.96 11.49 -40.17
CA GLN A 144 -13.98 10.50 -40.47
C GLN A 144 -15.32 10.87 -39.82
N MET A 145 -15.31 11.42 -38.60
CA MET A 145 -16.52 11.94 -37.94
C MET A 145 -17.16 13.09 -38.72
N ASP A 146 -16.36 14.07 -39.15
CA ASP A 146 -16.85 15.20 -39.94
C ASP A 146 -17.54 14.71 -41.22
N LYS A 147 -16.95 13.71 -41.90
CA LYS A 147 -17.54 13.07 -43.09
C LYS A 147 -18.78 12.25 -42.80
N ALA A 148 -18.82 11.52 -41.67
CA ALA A 148 -19.96 10.68 -41.30
C ALA A 148 -21.19 11.51 -40.89
N GLN A 149 -20.97 12.69 -40.28
CA GLN A 149 -22.02 13.69 -40.03
C GLN A 149 -22.61 14.27 -41.32
N GLU A 150 -21.83 14.36 -42.40
CA GLU A 150 -22.30 14.80 -43.72
C GLU A 150 -23.07 13.71 -44.50
N SER A 151 -22.91 12.42 -44.18
CA SER A 151 -23.36 11.32 -45.05
C SER A 151 -24.26 10.24 -44.42
N SER A 152 -24.79 10.43 -43.21
CA SER A 152 -25.67 9.47 -42.50
C SER A 152 -25.16 8.01 -42.51
N LEU A 153 -23.86 7.80 -42.30
CA LEU A 153 -23.20 6.48 -42.25
C LEU A 153 -23.00 6.00 -40.80
N SER A 154 -22.98 4.69 -40.58
CA SER A 154 -23.04 4.04 -39.25
C SER A 154 -21.75 4.17 -38.42
N SER A 155 -21.92 4.19 -37.10
CA SER A 155 -20.94 4.45 -36.04
C SER A 155 -19.84 3.39 -35.80
N SER A 156 -19.70 2.33 -36.61
CA SER A 156 -18.76 1.23 -36.32
C SER A 156 -17.28 1.62 -36.46
N ASP A 157 -16.94 2.43 -37.46
CA ASP A 157 -15.55 2.82 -37.75
C ASP A 157 -14.99 3.84 -36.73
N PHE A 158 -15.88 4.53 -36.01
CA PHE A 158 -15.53 5.48 -34.95
C PHE A 158 -15.01 4.78 -33.69
N TYR A 159 -15.69 3.70 -33.26
CA TYR A 159 -15.26 2.93 -32.09
C TYR A 159 -13.93 2.20 -32.33
N ALA A 160 -13.67 1.74 -33.56
CA ALA A 160 -12.38 1.15 -33.93
C ALA A 160 -11.20 2.14 -33.83
N GLY A 161 -11.43 3.43 -34.07
CA GLY A 161 -10.41 4.48 -33.94
C GLY A 161 -10.05 4.82 -32.49
N LEU A 162 -11.02 4.73 -31.57
CA LEU A 162 -10.81 4.89 -30.12
C LEU A 162 -10.13 3.64 -29.53
N ASP A 163 -10.45 2.45 -30.02
CA ASP A 163 -9.73 1.22 -29.68
C ASP A 163 -8.24 1.31 -30.07
N GLU A 164 -7.89 1.92 -31.20
CA GLU A 164 -6.48 2.14 -31.59
C GLU A 164 -5.73 3.16 -30.71
N LEU A 165 -6.43 4.16 -30.15
CA LEU A 165 -5.87 5.14 -29.20
C LEU A 165 -5.59 4.50 -27.85
N SER A 166 -6.55 3.73 -27.32
CA SER A 166 -6.40 3.02 -26.03
C SER A 166 -5.23 2.01 -26.04
N LEU A 167 -4.89 1.43 -27.20
CA LEU A 167 -3.70 0.58 -27.36
C LEU A 167 -2.37 1.33 -27.16
N LEU A 168 -2.37 2.66 -27.17
CA LEU A 168 -1.18 3.48 -26.91
C LEU A 168 -1.01 3.82 -25.42
N ASP A 169 -2.06 3.73 -24.62
CA ASP A 169 -2.04 4.08 -23.19
C ASP A 169 -1.03 3.22 -22.41
N SER A 170 -1.05 1.90 -22.62
CA SER A 170 -0.08 0.99 -21.96
C SER A 170 1.37 1.36 -22.27
N LYS A 171 1.66 1.78 -23.50
CA LYS A 171 3.01 2.23 -23.89
C LYS A 171 3.36 3.57 -23.23
N TYR A 172 2.38 4.43 -23.03
CA TYR A 172 2.58 5.67 -22.30
C TYR A 172 2.99 5.40 -20.84
N TYR A 173 2.25 4.51 -20.16
CA TYR A 173 2.53 4.15 -18.75
C TYR A 173 3.91 3.49 -18.56
N GLU A 174 4.41 2.78 -19.57
CA GLU A 174 5.76 2.22 -19.54
C GLU A 174 6.86 3.29 -19.72
N MET A 175 6.52 4.47 -20.24
CA MET A 175 7.47 5.48 -20.69
C MET A 175 7.46 6.76 -19.85
N ASN A 176 6.36 7.10 -19.17
CA ASN A 176 6.20 8.40 -18.53
C ASN A 176 7.23 8.69 -17.42
N ASP A 177 7.61 7.70 -16.61
CA ASP A 177 8.70 7.82 -15.62
C ASP A 177 10.05 8.18 -16.29
N LYS A 178 10.33 7.59 -17.45
CA LYS A 178 11.53 7.90 -18.23
C LYS A 178 11.47 9.31 -18.81
N THR A 179 10.30 9.74 -19.30
CA THR A 179 10.10 11.11 -19.76
C THR A 179 10.32 12.12 -18.64
N MET A 180 9.77 11.88 -17.44
CA MET A 180 10.02 12.73 -16.28
C MET A 180 11.52 12.80 -15.94
N SER A 181 12.22 11.67 -16.01
CA SER A 181 13.68 11.61 -15.80
C SER A 181 14.46 12.43 -16.84
N LEU A 182 14.03 12.44 -18.10
CA LEU A 182 14.64 13.23 -19.18
C LEU A 182 14.37 14.74 -19.01
N ILE A 183 13.14 15.11 -18.62
CA ILE A 183 12.78 16.48 -18.29
C ILE A 183 13.64 16.99 -17.11
N GLU A 184 13.74 16.21 -16.03
CA GLU A 184 14.59 16.56 -14.89
C GLU A 184 16.06 16.73 -15.33
N ALA A 185 16.60 15.79 -16.10
CA ALA A 185 17.97 15.87 -16.60
C ALA A 185 18.21 17.13 -17.46
N TYR A 186 17.25 17.49 -18.31
CA TYR A 186 17.31 18.72 -19.10
C TYR A 186 17.33 19.96 -18.22
N ILE A 187 16.42 20.06 -17.24
CA ILE A 187 16.33 21.20 -16.33
C ILE A 187 17.62 21.32 -15.50
N ARG A 188 18.14 20.21 -14.97
CA ARG A 188 19.40 20.19 -14.20
C ARG A 188 20.61 20.61 -15.03
N LYS A 189 20.62 20.31 -16.32
CA LYS A 189 21.67 20.74 -17.24
C LYS A 189 21.57 22.22 -17.62
N ASN A 190 20.35 22.78 -17.62
CA ASN A 190 20.06 24.13 -18.08
C ASN A 190 19.26 24.95 -17.06
N PRO A 191 19.63 25.00 -15.76
CA PRO A 191 18.75 25.55 -14.73
C PRO A 191 18.45 27.04 -14.95
N ASN A 192 19.40 27.79 -15.49
CA ASN A 192 19.28 29.24 -15.72
C ASN A 192 18.40 29.60 -16.93
N GLU A 193 18.08 28.63 -17.79
CA GLU A 193 17.00 28.73 -18.78
C GLU A 193 15.63 28.59 -18.11
N ILE A 194 15.56 27.86 -17.00
CA ILE A 194 14.28 27.44 -16.42
C ILE A 194 13.89 28.28 -15.20
N CYS A 195 14.85 28.73 -14.39
CA CYS A 195 14.62 29.30 -13.07
C CYS A 195 15.81 30.11 -12.56
N VAL A 196 15.62 30.76 -11.41
CA VAL A 196 16.66 31.38 -10.59
C VAL A 196 16.51 30.90 -9.14
N ASP A 197 17.55 31.05 -8.32
CA ASP A 197 17.51 30.68 -6.91
C ASP A 197 16.57 31.60 -6.11
N GLU A 198 16.34 31.26 -4.85
CA GLU A 198 15.46 32.01 -3.94
C GLU A 198 15.91 33.46 -3.64
N ASN A 199 17.08 33.88 -4.14
CA ASN A 199 17.58 35.25 -4.04
C ASN A 199 17.64 35.95 -5.42
N GLY A 200 17.03 35.35 -6.45
CA GLY A 200 17.02 35.86 -7.81
C GLY A 200 18.35 35.70 -8.55
N LYS A 201 19.25 34.83 -8.09
CA LYS A 201 20.55 34.58 -8.73
C LYS A 201 20.50 33.33 -9.61
N GLU A 202 21.39 33.26 -10.59
CA GLU A 202 21.59 32.04 -11.37
C GLU A 202 22.06 30.87 -10.48
N PHE A 203 21.58 29.68 -10.79
CA PHE A 203 22.02 28.44 -10.18
C PHE A 203 23.47 28.14 -10.57
N ASP A 204 24.32 28.01 -9.56
CA ASP A 204 25.68 27.48 -9.68
C ASP A 204 25.66 25.98 -9.43
N LEU A 205 25.85 25.18 -10.49
CA LEU A 205 25.90 23.71 -10.41
C LEU A 205 27.13 23.18 -9.65
N ALA A 206 28.14 24.02 -9.42
CA ALA A 206 29.33 23.71 -8.61
C ALA A 206 29.21 24.25 -7.17
N PHE A 207 28.01 24.67 -6.76
CA PHE A 207 27.78 25.30 -5.47
C PHE A 207 28.30 24.42 -4.32
N THR A 208 29.01 25.06 -3.39
CA THR A 208 29.50 24.45 -2.16
C THR A 208 29.03 25.30 -0.99
N GLY A 209 28.26 24.71 -0.08
CA GLY A 209 27.66 25.43 1.04
C GLY A 209 26.47 24.71 1.66
N LEU A 210 25.89 25.33 2.69
CA LEU A 210 24.75 24.79 3.41
C LEU A 210 23.44 25.12 2.69
N CYS A 211 22.62 24.10 2.45
CA CYS A 211 21.27 24.23 1.91
C CYS A 211 20.21 23.94 2.98
N LYS A 212 19.06 24.61 2.84
CA LYS A 212 17.88 24.39 3.68
C LYS A 212 16.64 24.31 2.83
N THR A 213 15.75 23.40 3.20
CA THR A 213 14.37 23.36 2.68
C THR A 213 13.39 23.63 3.82
N PHE A 214 12.15 23.93 3.47
CA PHE A 214 11.17 24.45 4.42
C PHE A 214 9.81 23.78 4.29
N TYR A 215 9.11 23.67 5.41
CA TYR A 215 7.69 23.36 5.44
C TYR A 215 6.85 24.54 4.92
N SER A 216 5.55 24.31 4.74
CA SER A 216 4.61 25.33 4.27
C SER A 216 4.52 26.55 5.20
N ASP A 217 4.75 26.36 6.50
CA ASP A 217 4.81 27.39 7.54
C ASP A 217 6.18 28.10 7.65
N LYS A 218 7.12 27.77 6.76
CA LYS A 218 8.49 28.29 6.70
C LYS A 218 9.42 27.82 7.82
N THR A 219 9.02 26.83 8.62
CA THR A 219 9.96 26.13 9.51
C THR A 219 10.92 25.27 8.69
N VAL A 220 12.16 25.08 9.20
CA VAL A 220 13.19 24.29 8.50
C VAL A 220 12.75 22.84 8.46
N GLN A 221 12.69 22.27 7.26
CA GLN A 221 12.37 20.86 7.06
C GLN A 221 13.64 20.02 6.96
N ASN A 222 14.63 20.48 6.18
CA ASN A 222 15.92 19.81 6.04
C ASN A 222 17.07 20.81 6.02
N GLU A 223 18.23 20.35 6.47
CA GLU A 223 19.50 21.09 6.44
C GLU A 223 20.60 20.12 5.99
N PHE A 224 21.35 20.47 4.95
CA PHE A 224 22.43 19.61 4.44
C PHE A 224 23.48 20.40 3.65
N PRO A 225 24.76 20.01 3.75
CA PRO A 225 25.84 20.58 2.95
C PRO A 225 25.88 20.01 1.53
N LEU A 226 26.15 20.88 0.56
CA LEU A 226 26.55 20.53 -0.79
C LEU A 226 28.06 20.78 -0.95
N GLU A 227 28.71 19.88 -1.68
CA GLU A 227 30.06 20.06 -2.22
C GLU A 227 30.00 19.80 -3.73
N GLN A 228 30.34 20.82 -4.52
CA GLN A 228 30.26 20.76 -6.00
C GLN A 228 28.88 20.29 -6.51
N GLY A 229 27.80 20.83 -5.94
CA GLY A 229 26.41 20.51 -6.33
C GLY A 229 25.90 19.15 -5.83
N VAL A 230 26.67 18.42 -5.02
CA VAL A 230 26.32 17.08 -4.53
C VAL A 230 26.28 17.07 -3.01
N ILE A 231 25.29 16.40 -2.41
CA ILE A 231 25.18 16.28 -0.94
C ILE A 231 26.41 15.56 -0.38
N ASN A 232 27.15 16.21 0.52
CA ASN A 232 28.35 15.64 1.13
C ASN A 232 28.53 16.10 2.58
N GLY A 233 28.25 15.21 3.53
CA GLY A 233 28.24 15.49 4.96
C GLY A 233 26.93 15.07 5.64
N GLU A 234 26.69 15.62 6.84
CA GLU A 234 25.51 15.29 7.66
C GLU A 234 24.25 15.96 7.08
N PHE A 235 23.30 15.14 6.63
CA PHE A 235 21.94 15.56 6.27
C PHE A 235 21.05 15.47 7.51
N LYS A 236 20.33 16.54 7.82
CA LYS A 236 19.36 16.61 8.91
C LYS A 236 17.97 16.85 8.38
N SER A 237 16.99 16.14 8.92
CA SER A 237 15.59 16.53 8.78
C SER A 237 14.93 16.74 10.14
N TYR A 238 13.90 17.58 10.16
CA TYR A 238 13.20 18.02 11.37
C TYR A 238 11.72 17.73 11.22
N TYR A 239 11.02 17.56 12.34
CA TYR A 239 9.57 17.59 12.42
C TYR A 239 9.05 19.03 12.26
N GLU A 240 7.76 19.21 11.95
CA GLU A 240 7.12 20.54 11.86
C GLU A 240 7.23 21.34 13.18
N ASN A 241 7.35 20.66 14.32
CA ASN A 241 7.59 21.30 15.62
C ASN A 241 9.05 21.78 15.83
N GLY A 242 9.93 21.60 14.83
CA GLY A 242 11.35 21.98 14.85
C GLY A 242 12.27 20.98 15.54
N ILE A 243 11.75 19.87 16.08
CA ILE A 243 12.57 18.82 16.71
C ILE A 243 13.26 17.99 15.64
N LEU A 244 14.52 17.65 15.86
CA LEU A 244 15.30 16.81 14.95
C LEU A 244 14.61 15.46 14.77
N LYS A 245 14.39 15.06 13.53
CA LYS A 245 13.71 13.82 13.15
C LYS A 245 14.72 12.74 12.77
N GLU A 246 15.73 13.10 11.99
CA GLU A 246 16.77 12.17 11.57
C GLU A 246 18.05 12.89 11.16
N LYS A 247 19.14 12.13 11.21
CA LYS A 247 20.47 12.46 10.73
C LYS A 247 20.97 11.33 9.87
N ILE A 248 21.50 11.64 8.69
CA ILE A 248 22.05 10.65 7.76
C ILE A 248 23.36 11.20 7.23
N ASP A 249 24.42 10.38 7.27
CA ASP A 249 25.72 10.79 6.75
C ASP A 249 25.83 10.45 5.26
N PHE A 250 26.15 11.46 4.44
CA PHE A 250 26.35 11.33 3.00
C PHE A 250 27.83 11.47 2.63
N LYS A 251 28.27 10.66 1.67
CA LYS A 251 29.56 10.80 0.99
C LYS A 251 29.36 10.81 -0.51
N ASN A 252 29.71 11.91 -1.18
CA ASN A 252 29.56 12.10 -2.62
C ASN A 252 28.15 11.74 -3.14
N GLY A 253 27.12 12.23 -2.46
CA GLY A 253 25.71 12.07 -2.85
C GLY A 253 25.11 10.71 -2.49
N LYS A 254 25.88 9.83 -1.84
CA LYS A 254 25.42 8.51 -1.41
C LYS A 254 25.38 8.43 0.10
N GLU A 255 24.32 7.85 0.64
CA GLU A 255 24.25 7.52 2.06
C GLU A 255 25.38 6.57 2.43
N THR A 256 26.14 6.92 3.46
CA THR A 256 27.13 6.03 4.07
C THR A 256 26.44 4.90 4.85
N GLY A 257 25.16 5.09 5.21
CA GLY A 257 24.32 4.16 5.95
C GLY A 257 24.41 4.29 7.48
N GLU A 258 25.27 5.16 7.99
CA GLU A 258 25.17 5.63 9.37
C GLU A 258 24.01 6.63 9.48
N ARG A 259 23.16 6.43 10.48
CA ARG A 259 21.99 7.29 10.70
C ARG A 259 21.49 7.24 12.13
N GLU A 260 20.86 8.32 12.52
CA GLU A 260 20.09 8.45 13.76
C GLU A 260 18.68 8.90 13.41
N GLU A 261 17.68 8.32 14.06
CA GLU A 261 16.29 8.79 14.00
C GLU A 261 15.80 9.05 15.43
N PHE A 262 14.92 10.01 15.57
CA PHE A 262 14.39 10.48 16.84
C PHE A 262 12.87 10.41 16.83
N PHE A 263 12.26 10.35 18.01
CA PHE A 263 10.84 10.60 18.20
C PHE A 263 10.55 12.10 18.06
N ASP A 264 9.28 12.48 17.88
CA ASP A 264 8.84 13.88 17.87
C ASP A 264 9.00 14.58 19.24
N THR A 265 9.26 13.81 20.29
CA THR A 265 9.71 14.26 21.62
C THR A 265 11.19 14.60 21.69
N GLY A 266 11.98 14.23 20.68
CA GLY A 266 13.43 14.46 20.61
C GLY A 266 14.28 13.32 21.20
N THR A 267 13.66 12.29 21.76
CA THR A 267 14.38 11.11 22.26
C THR A 267 14.90 10.27 21.08
N LEU A 268 16.12 9.73 21.18
CA LEU A 268 16.67 8.82 20.18
C LEU A 268 15.76 7.60 20.03
N LYS A 269 15.39 7.26 18.80
CA LYS A 269 14.51 6.14 18.43
C LYS A 269 15.29 5.00 17.81
N TYR A 270 16.27 5.33 16.98
CA TYR A 270 17.01 4.37 16.20
C TYR A 270 18.40 4.90 15.84
N LYS A 271 19.40 4.03 15.86
CA LYS A 271 20.77 4.37 15.49
C LYS A 271 21.48 3.21 14.79
N VAL A 272 22.11 3.50 13.66
CA VAL A 272 22.98 2.58 12.93
C VAL A 272 24.43 3.02 13.10
N VAL A 273 25.29 2.07 13.49
CA VAL A 273 26.74 2.27 13.57
C VAL A 273 27.40 1.23 12.68
N LYS A 274 28.41 1.65 11.91
CA LYS A 274 29.18 0.77 11.04
C LYS A 274 30.62 0.62 11.56
N ASP A 275 31.11 -0.61 11.54
CA ASP A 275 32.51 -0.95 11.72
C ASP A 275 33.00 -1.60 10.43
N GLU A 276 33.55 -0.78 9.55
CA GLU A 276 34.05 -1.21 8.24
C GLU A 276 35.20 -2.22 8.37
N SER A 277 36.01 -2.12 9.42
CA SER A 277 37.17 -2.98 9.62
C SER A 277 36.79 -4.44 9.84
N ASN A 278 35.63 -4.68 10.44
CA ASN A 278 35.11 -6.01 10.75
C ASN A 278 33.88 -6.39 9.89
N ASP A 279 33.46 -5.56 8.94
CA ASP A 279 32.23 -5.73 8.16
C ASP A 279 30.98 -5.91 9.06
N ILE A 280 30.89 -5.09 10.12
CA ILE A 280 29.83 -5.16 11.12
C ILE A 280 28.93 -3.91 11.02
N VAL A 281 27.62 -4.13 11.08
CA VAL A 281 26.61 -3.09 11.24
C VAL A 281 25.79 -3.37 12.49
N THR A 282 25.73 -2.39 13.38
CA THR A 282 24.97 -2.47 14.64
C THR A 282 23.75 -1.56 14.58
N TYR A 283 22.58 -2.16 14.81
CA TYR A 283 21.29 -1.50 14.86
C TYR A 283 20.83 -1.40 16.31
N ASN A 284 20.64 -0.18 16.79
CA ASN A 284 20.13 0.12 18.11
C ASN A 284 18.72 0.71 17.97
N TYR A 285 17.77 0.16 18.70
CA TYR A 285 16.40 0.65 18.78
C TYR A 285 16.13 1.05 20.22
N PHE A 286 15.34 2.09 20.41
CA PHE A 286 15.04 2.67 21.71
C PHE A 286 13.54 2.87 21.87
N TYR A 287 13.08 2.74 23.10
CA TYR A 287 11.77 3.20 23.52
C TYR A 287 11.77 4.72 23.61
N GLU A 288 10.58 5.33 23.57
CA GLU A 288 10.40 6.78 23.66
C GLU A 288 10.88 7.37 25.01
N ASN A 289 10.94 6.55 26.05
CA ASN A 289 11.54 6.92 27.34
C ASN A 289 13.09 6.86 27.36
N GLY A 290 13.72 6.57 26.22
CA GLY A 290 15.17 6.52 26.04
C GLY A 290 15.83 5.19 26.39
N VAL A 291 15.08 4.22 26.91
CA VAL A 291 15.61 2.89 27.22
C VAL A 291 15.89 2.12 25.93
N GLN A 292 17.04 1.46 25.84
CA GLN A 292 17.35 0.61 24.70
C GLN A 292 16.30 -0.51 24.60
N ASN A 293 15.60 -0.60 23.48
CA ASN A 293 14.61 -1.64 23.20
C ASN A 293 15.26 -2.89 22.61
N LYS A 294 16.19 -2.70 21.67
CA LYS A 294 16.77 -3.79 20.90
C LYS A 294 18.15 -3.45 20.35
N LEU A 295 19.00 -4.47 20.29
CA LEU A 295 20.33 -4.44 19.69
C LEU A 295 20.41 -5.59 18.69
N VAL A 296 20.68 -5.29 17.42
CA VAL A 296 20.91 -6.30 16.38
C VAL A 296 22.26 -6.03 15.73
N THR A 297 23.05 -7.08 15.58
CA THR A 297 24.31 -7.02 14.85
C THR A 297 24.17 -7.83 13.56
N LYS A 298 24.64 -7.25 12.45
CA LYS A 298 24.64 -7.89 11.13
C LYS A 298 25.99 -7.75 10.45
N LYS A 299 26.25 -8.66 9.52
CA LYS A 299 27.33 -8.54 8.56
C LYS A 299 26.93 -7.56 7.44
N GLY A 300 27.75 -6.53 7.21
CA GLY A 300 27.42 -5.44 6.29
C GLY A 300 27.27 -5.90 4.84
N SER A 301 28.17 -6.76 4.37
CA SER A 301 28.18 -7.27 3.00
C SER A 301 26.99 -8.16 2.61
N THR A 302 26.31 -8.78 3.57
CA THR A 302 25.26 -9.79 3.31
C THR A 302 23.92 -9.51 3.99
N ASP A 303 23.84 -8.48 4.83
CA ASP A 303 22.70 -8.18 5.71
C ASP A 303 22.27 -9.37 6.60
N THR A 304 23.18 -10.30 6.90
CA THR A 304 22.89 -11.48 7.73
C THR A 304 23.15 -11.19 9.20
N ARG A 305 22.21 -11.57 10.09
CA ARG A 305 22.40 -11.44 11.53
C ARG A 305 23.58 -12.30 12.00
N LEU A 306 24.41 -11.71 12.84
CA LEU A 306 25.58 -12.37 13.42
C LEU A 306 25.82 -11.87 14.84
N GLY A 307 26.25 -12.78 15.71
CA GLY A 307 26.63 -12.44 17.07
C GLY A 307 25.43 -12.23 17.99
N VAL A 308 25.66 -11.49 19.07
CA VAL A 308 24.68 -11.32 20.13
C VAL A 308 23.61 -10.32 19.71
N THR A 309 22.35 -10.75 19.77
CA THR A 309 21.16 -9.90 19.70
C THR A 309 20.55 -9.82 21.10
N LYS A 310 20.15 -8.62 21.50
CA LYS A 310 19.51 -8.36 22.80
C LYS A 310 18.21 -7.59 22.60
N GLU A 311 17.25 -7.87 23.47
CA GLU A 311 16.01 -7.11 23.62
C GLU A 311 15.82 -6.80 25.10
N TRP A 312 15.33 -5.62 25.41
CA TRP A 312 15.01 -5.19 26.77
C TRP A 312 13.55 -4.78 26.88
N TYR A 313 13.05 -4.77 28.10
CA TYR A 313 11.79 -4.13 28.46
C TYR A 313 11.98 -2.60 28.59
N ASP A 314 10.86 -1.89 28.57
CA ASP A 314 10.76 -0.44 28.79
C ASP A 314 11.32 0.03 30.15
N ASN A 315 11.52 -0.89 31.10
CA ASN A 315 12.05 -0.65 32.44
C ASN A 315 13.53 -1.03 32.59
N THR A 316 14.29 -1.11 31.49
CA THR A 316 15.73 -1.45 31.42
C THR A 316 16.10 -2.92 31.67
N GLN A 317 15.15 -3.77 32.08
CA GLN A 317 15.43 -5.19 32.30
C GLN A 317 15.65 -5.92 30.97
N LEU A 318 16.65 -6.79 30.91
CA LEU A 318 16.93 -7.60 29.72
C LEU A 318 15.76 -8.56 29.51
N LYS A 319 15.12 -8.53 28.34
CA LYS A 319 13.98 -9.40 27.99
C LYS A 319 14.43 -10.70 27.35
N GLU A 320 15.36 -10.60 26.39
CA GLU A 320 15.88 -11.75 25.64
C GLU A 320 17.32 -11.47 25.19
N GLN A 321 18.15 -12.52 25.21
CA GLN A 321 19.44 -12.52 24.55
C GLN A 321 19.60 -13.84 23.78
N SER A 322 20.03 -13.74 22.52
CA SER A 322 20.31 -14.88 21.65
C SER A 322 21.53 -14.59 20.78
N VAL A 323 22.24 -15.65 20.39
CA VAL A 323 23.31 -15.55 19.38
C VAL A 323 22.78 -16.03 18.02
N TYR A 324 23.06 -15.25 16.98
CA TYR A 324 22.71 -15.55 15.59
C TYR A 324 23.97 -15.84 14.77
N VAL A 325 23.87 -16.78 13.84
CA VAL A 325 24.94 -17.17 12.90
C VAL A 325 24.46 -17.18 11.44
N GLY A 326 23.32 -16.53 11.19
CA GLY A 326 22.68 -16.43 9.88
C GLY A 326 21.38 -15.64 9.98
N LYS A 327 20.68 -15.48 8.85
CA LYS A 327 19.46 -14.64 8.77
C LYS A 327 18.42 -14.99 9.83
N TYR A 328 18.17 -16.28 10.03
CA TYR A 328 17.23 -16.80 11.04
C TYR A 328 17.85 -17.86 11.96
N THR A 329 19.09 -18.27 11.69
CA THR A 329 19.76 -19.35 12.40
C THR A 329 20.34 -18.84 13.71
N ARG A 330 19.86 -19.41 14.82
CA ARG A 330 20.42 -19.21 16.15
C ARG A 330 21.44 -20.31 16.45
N ALA A 331 22.42 -19.98 17.26
CA ALA A 331 23.38 -20.92 17.82
C ALA A 331 23.69 -20.53 19.26
N GLY A 332 24.10 -21.48 20.08
CA GLY A 332 24.54 -21.20 21.44
C GLY A 332 23.41 -20.70 22.35
N LYS A 333 23.83 -20.00 23.42
CA LYS A 333 22.96 -19.67 24.55
C LYS A 333 21.80 -18.74 24.16
N TRP A 334 20.62 -19.12 24.61
CA TRP A 334 19.39 -18.35 24.53
C TRP A 334 18.79 -18.19 25.92
N VAL A 335 18.62 -16.93 26.35
CA VAL A 335 18.03 -16.61 27.65
C VAL A 335 16.89 -15.62 27.52
N LYS A 336 15.89 -15.78 28.39
CA LYS A 336 14.81 -14.81 28.58
C LYS A 336 14.61 -14.53 30.05
N PHE A 337 14.09 -13.35 30.33
CA PHE A 337 13.73 -12.91 31.68
C PHE A 337 12.31 -12.37 31.69
N TRP A 338 11.71 -12.32 32.88
CA TRP A 338 10.45 -11.63 33.13
C TRP A 338 10.69 -10.13 33.29
N LYS A 339 9.60 -9.35 33.29
CA LYS A 339 9.68 -7.88 33.36
C LYS A 339 10.30 -7.38 34.68
N ASP A 340 10.24 -8.19 35.74
CA ASP A 340 10.90 -7.90 37.02
C ASP A 340 12.41 -8.23 37.03
N GLY A 341 12.95 -8.79 35.93
CA GLY A 341 14.35 -9.19 35.80
C GLY A 341 14.64 -10.63 36.26
N SER A 342 13.66 -11.35 36.81
CA SER A 342 13.83 -12.76 37.18
C SER A 342 13.98 -13.65 35.94
N LYS A 343 14.69 -14.77 36.07
CA LYS A 343 14.90 -15.69 34.93
C LYS A 343 13.56 -16.25 34.46
N LYS A 344 13.39 -16.37 33.15
CA LYS A 344 12.23 -17.03 32.51
C LYS A 344 12.64 -18.30 31.77
N LEU A 345 13.73 -18.23 31.00
CA LEU A 345 14.20 -19.33 30.17
C LEU A 345 15.73 -19.35 30.11
N GLU A 346 16.30 -20.54 30.21
CA GLU A 346 17.65 -20.86 29.77
C GLU A 346 17.58 -22.02 28.77
N ALA A 347 18.13 -21.82 27.58
CA ALA A 347 18.18 -22.81 26.52
C ALA A 347 19.47 -22.67 25.70
N ASN A 348 19.76 -23.70 24.91
CA ASN A 348 20.84 -23.68 23.93
C ASN A 348 20.29 -23.96 22.53
N PHE A 349 20.85 -23.33 21.49
CA PHE A 349 20.60 -23.72 20.11
C PHE A 349 21.77 -24.52 19.56
N GLU A 350 21.50 -25.74 19.11
CA GLU A 350 22.46 -26.63 18.44
C GLU A 350 21.82 -27.12 17.15
N ASP A 351 22.50 -26.94 16.01
CA ASP A 351 22.01 -27.28 14.66
C ASP A 351 20.58 -26.77 14.38
N GLY A 352 20.28 -25.55 14.84
CA GLY A 352 18.98 -24.90 14.67
C GLY A 352 17.86 -25.42 15.58
N LYS A 353 18.13 -26.39 16.45
CA LYS A 353 17.17 -26.94 17.43
C LYS A 353 17.40 -26.32 18.81
N ALA A 354 16.30 -25.99 19.49
CA ALA A 354 16.34 -25.49 20.85
C ALA A 354 16.37 -26.65 21.86
N PHE A 355 17.34 -26.60 22.77
CA PHE A 355 17.48 -27.47 23.93
C PHE A 355 17.10 -26.66 25.17
N TYR A 356 15.88 -26.83 25.65
CA TYR A 356 15.38 -26.12 26.82
C TYR A 356 16.02 -26.70 28.07
N GLN A 357 16.83 -25.91 28.76
CA GLN A 357 17.51 -26.36 29.98
C GLN A 357 16.68 -26.06 31.20
N ASN A 358 16.32 -24.79 31.43
CA ASN A 358 15.55 -24.37 32.59
C ASN A 358 14.42 -23.41 32.21
N TYR A 359 13.29 -23.50 32.92
CA TYR A 359 12.16 -22.59 32.77
C TYR A 359 11.55 -22.26 34.12
N TRP A 360 11.26 -20.98 34.34
CA TRP A 360 10.62 -20.47 35.54
C TRP A 360 9.34 -19.72 35.19
N THR A 361 8.29 -19.94 35.98
CA THR A 361 7.05 -19.16 35.90
C THR A 361 7.29 -17.73 36.36
N GLU A 362 6.34 -16.83 36.06
CA GLU A 362 6.39 -15.43 36.53
C GLU A 362 6.40 -15.32 38.08
N LYS A 363 5.94 -16.35 38.79
CA LYS A 363 6.00 -16.44 40.26
C LYS A 363 7.35 -16.95 40.79
N GLY A 364 8.32 -17.23 39.91
CA GLY A 364 9.64 -17.75 40.25
C GLY A 364 9.71 -19.26 40.46
N GLU A 365 8.62 -20.01 40.23
CA GLU A 365 8.63 -21.47 40.35
C GLU A 365 9.36 -22.09 39.15
N GLN A 366 10.43 -22.86 39.41
CA GLN A 366 11.15 -23.58 38.39
C GLN A 366 10.41 -24.88 38.03
N ILE A 367 9.84 -24.93 36.82
CA ILE A 367 9.01 -26.06 36.37
C ILE A 367 9.69 -26.92 35.29
N LEU A 368 10.83 -26.47 34.76
CA LEU A 368 11.75 -27.25 33.94
C LEU A 368 13.15 -27.12 34.53
N ILE A 369 13.78 -28.27 34.81
CA ILE A 369 15.10 -28.38 35.43
C ILE A 369 15.93 -29.31 34.55
N ASP A 370 17.03 -28.78 34.02
CA ASP A 370 18.01 -29.51 33.20
C ASP A 370 17.38 -30.41 32.12
N GLY A 371 16.49 -29.84 31.31
CA GLY A 371 15.83 -30.54 30.21
C GLY A 371 14.70 -31.50 30.62
N THR A 372 14.28 -31.48 31.88
CA THR A 372 13.18 -32.30 32.40
C THR A 372 12.13 -31.46 33.11
N GLY A 373 10.85 -31.63 32.76
CA GLY A 373 9.75 -30.86 33.34
C GLY A 373 8.85 -30.24 32.27
N LEU A 374 8.24 -29.09 32.55
CA LEU A 374 7.29 -28.42 31.68
C LEU A 374 7.85 -27.12 31.10
N TYR A 375 7.84 -27.00 29.78
CA TYR A 375 8.11 -25.75 29.08
C TYR A 375 6.78 -25.10 28.62
N ILE A 376 6.67 -23.79 28.80
CA ILE A 376 5.49 -23.01 28.40
C ILE A 376 5.91 -21.90 27.44
N ASN A 377 5.29 -21.90 26.26
CA ASN A 377 5.47 -20.86 25.24
C ASN A 377 4.15 -20.10 25.04
N GLU A 378 4.19 -18.78 25.20
CA GLU A 378 3.02 -17.90 25.04
C GLU A 378 3.37 -16.80 24.04
N TYR A 379 2.51 -16.63 23.03
CA TYR A 379 2.71 -15.65 21.96
C TYR A 379 1.38 -15.26 21.32
N GLU A 380 1.30 -14.02 20.86
CA GLU A 380 0.13 -13.51 20.16
C GLU A 380 0.25 -13.80 18.66
N TRP A 381 -0.82 -14.30 18.05
CA TRP A 381 -0.90 -14.54 16.60
C TRP A 381 -2.28 -14.10 16.09
N LEU A 382 -2.32 -13.18 15.11
CA LEU A 382 -3.56 -12.62 14.53
C LEU A 382 -4.51 -12.09 15.61
N ASN A 383 -3.98 -11.29 16.55
CA ASN A 383 -4.70 -10.73 17.70
C ASN A 383 -5.34 -11.79 18.59
N LYS A 384 -4.76 -12.99 18.64
CA LYS A 384 -5.20 -14.07 19.52
C LYS A 384 -4.05 -14.61 20.35
N MET A 385 -4.30 -14.77 21.64
CA MET A 385 -3.36 -15.35 22.58
C MET A 385 -3.25 -16.86 22.34
N ARG A 386 -2.03 -17.32 22.03
CA ARG A 386 -1.67 -18.74 21.92
C ARG A 386 -0.80 -19.14 23.09
N ARG A 387 -1.07 -20.32 23.62
CA ARG A 387 -0.26 -20.94 24.67
C ARG A 387 0.02 -22.38 24.30
N GLU A 388 1.28 -22.78 24.42
CA GLU A 388 1.72 -24.15 24.25
C GLU A 388 2.40 -24.61 25.54
N GLU A 389 2.00 -25.76 26.04
CA GLU A 389 2.60 -26.42 27.19
C GLU A 389 3.20 -27.73 26.69
N THR A 390 4.47 -28.02 26.97
CA THR A 390 5.11 -29.27 26.52
C THR A 390 5.97 -29.87 27.61
N GLY A 391 5.70 -31.12 27.94
CA GLY A 391 6.53 -31.92 28.83
C GLY A 391 7.82 -32.38 28.14
N TYR A 392 8.92 -32.35 28.89
CA TYR A 392 10.23 -32.81 28.48
C TYR A 392 10.84 -33.76 29.53
N LYS A 393 11.67 -34.68 29.06
CA LYS A 393 12.54 -35.53 29.86
C LYS A 393 13.86 -35.70 29.12
N ASN A 394 14.97 -35.36 29.77
CA ASN A 394 16.30 -35.39 29.16
C ASN A 394 16.33 -34.70 27.78
N TYR A 395 15.78 -33.48 27.70
CA TYR A 395 15.73 -32.63 26.50
C TYR A 395 14.85 -33.15 25.35
N LEU A 396 14.17 -34.29 25.53
CA LEU A 396 13.25 -34.87 24.57
C LEU A 396 11.81 -34.65 25.03
N LYS A 397 10.88 -34.38 24.09
CA LYS A 397 9.46 -34.31 24.41
C LYS A 397 9.01 -35.62 25.09
N HIS A 398 8.37 -35.51 26.24
CA HIS A 398 7.95 -36.65 27.05
C HIS A 398 6.74 -36.26 27.89
N GLY A 399 5.72 -37.12 27.93
CA GLY A 399 4.44 -36.81 28.52
C GLY A 399 3.57 -35.96 27.58
N LYS A 400 2.78 -35.05 28.15
CA LYS A 400 1.75 -34.31 27.40
C LYS A 400 2.28 -33.02 26.79
N SER A 401 1.79 -32.72 25.58
CA SER A 401 1.92 -31.44 24.90
C SER A 401 0.53 -30.90 24.61
N ARG A 402 0.23 -29.68 25.03
CA ARG A 402 -1.10 -29.05 24.88
C ARG A 402 -0.98 -27.72 24.17
N SER A 403 -1.95 -27.43 23.30
CA SER A 403 -2.08 -26.12 22.67
C SER A 403 -3.41 -25.48 23.04
N PHE A 404 -3.38 -24.18 23.29
CA PHE A 404 -4.53 -23.37 23.65
C PHE A 404 -4.61 -22.13 22.76
N THR A 405 -5.83 -21.72 22.45
CA THR A 405 -6.11 -20.44 21.78
C THR A 405 -7.20 -19.74 22.56
N GLU A 406 -6.94 -18.54 23.05
CA GLU A 406 -7.85 -17.82 23.94
C GLU A 406 -8.23 -18.66 25.17
N GLY A 407 -7.25 -19.36 25.76
CA GLY A 407 -7.46 -20.25 26.90
C GLY A 407 -8.20 -21.56 26.59
N LEU A 408 -8.77 -21.72 25.40
CA LEU A 408 -9.49 -22.94 25.00
C LEU A 408 -8.51 -23.99 24.45
N LEU A 409 -8.57 -25.21 24.99
CA LEU A 409 -7.76 -26.35 24.52
C LEU A 409 -8.09 -26.66 23.05
N ARG A 410 -7.05 -26.70 22.21
CA ARG A 410 -7.13 -27.00 20.77
C ARG A 410 -6.58 -28.37 20.43
N SER A 411 -5.52 -28.77 21.10
CA SER A 411 -4.98 -30.12 21.00
C SER A 411 -4.27 -30.55 22.27
N GLU A 412 -4.24 -31.86 22.50
CA GLU A 412 -3.38 -32.54 23.47
C GLU A 412 -2.72 -33.72 22.74
N GLU A 413 -1.41 -33.86 22.85
CA GLU A 413 -0.62 -34.93 22.25
C GLU A 413 0.26 -35.57 23.32
N GLU A 414 0.41 -36.89 23.28
CA GLU A 414 1.29 -37.64 24.18
C GLU A 414 2.58 -38.06 23.47
N TYR A 415 3.69 -37.95 24.19
CA TYR A 415 5.04 -38.23 23.72
C TYR A 415 5.78 -39.15 24.68
N LYS A 416 6.64 -39.99 24.12
CA LYS A 416 7.65 -40.78 24.82
C LYS A 416 8.96 -40.68 24.06
N ASP A 417 9.99 -40.18 24.73
CA ASP A 417 11.37 -40.09 24.24
C ASP A 417 11.45 -39.41 22.86
N GLY A 418 10.76 -38.27 22.72
CA GLY A 418 10.74 -37.44 21.53
C GLY A 418 9.78 -37.91 20.43
N LYS A 419 9.14 -39.08 20.57
CA LYS A 419 8.20 -39.64 19.59
C LYS A 419 6.77 -39.60 20.13
N ARG A 420 5.78 -39.40 19.24
CA ARG A 420 4.36 -39.53 19.62
C ARG A 420 4.10 -40.94 20.16
N HIS A 421 3.46 -41.04 21.31
CA HIS A 421 3.18 -42.30 21.98
C HIS A 421 2.00 -42.10 22.92
N GLY A 422 0.97 -42.93 22.83
CA GLY A 422 -0.28 -42.75 23.55
C GLY A 422 -1.33 -42.02 22.72
N VAL A 423 -2.23 -41.30 23.39
CA VAL A 423 -3.40 -40.69 22.74
C VAL A 423 -3.13 -39.24 22.36
N SER A 424 -3.48 -38.87 21.13
CA SER A 424 -3.49 -37.49 20.65
C SER A 424 -4.91 -37.07 20.29
N ARG A 425 -5.34 -35.90 20.72
CA ARG A 425 -6.69 -35.36 20.51
C ARG A 425 -6.62 -33.94 20.00
N SER A 426 -7.54 -33.57 19.12
CA SER A 426 -7.83 -32.17 18.81
C SER A 426 -9.30 -31.85 19.02
N TYR A 427 -9.61 -30.59 19.27
CA TYR A 427 -10.93 -30.13 19.66
C TYR A 427 -11.42 -29.00 18.76
N TYR A 428 -12.72 -28.99 18.49
CA TYR A 428 -13.40 -27.89 17.79
C TYR A 428 -13.45 -26.61 18.64
N LYS A 429 -13.87 -25.51 18.02
CA LYS A 429 -14.12 -24.24 18.72
C LYS A 429 -15.06 -24.34 19.92
N ASN A 430 -16.04 -25.23 19.87
CA ASN A 430 -17.01 -25.48 20.93
C ASN A 430 -16.52 -26.45 22.03
N GLY A 431 -15.29 -26.97 21.92
CA GLY A 431 -14.72 -27.93 22.89
C GLY A 431 -15.05 -29.40 22.60
N ASN A 432 -15.89 -29.70 21.60
CA ASN A 432 -16.15 -31.09 21.20
C ASN A 432 -14.89 -31.73 20.63
N LEU A 433 -14.71 -33.04 20.88
CA LEU A 433 -13.64 -33.82 20.29
C LEU A 433 -13.81 -33.82 18.76
N LYS A 434 -12.73 -33.51 18.04
CA LYS A 434 -12.69 -33.46 16.57
C LYS A 434 -12.02 -34.69 15.99
N GLN A 435 -10.88 -35.05 16.56
CA GLN A 435 -10.19 -36.27 16.16
C GLN A 435 -9.43 -36.85 17.34
N GLU A 436 -9.26 -38.16 17.31
CA GLU A 436 -8.43 -38.92 18.23
C GLU A 436 -7.55 -39.88 17.43
N SER A 437 -6.25 -39.83 17.68
CA SER A 437 -5.26 -40.76 17.15
C SER A 437 -4.56 -41.47 18.29
N VAL A 438 -4.27 -42.76 18.13
CA VAL A 438 -3.41 -43.51 19.04
C VAL A 438 -2.10 -43.79 18.34
N TYR A 439 -0.99 -43.42 18.99
CA TYR A 439 0.36 -43.62 18.48
C TYR A 439 1.14 -44.61 19.32
N GLU A 440 1.99 -45.40 18.67
CA GLU A 440 3.01 -46.20 19.32
C GLU A 440 4.37 -45.95 18.65
N ASN A 441 5.31 -45.41 19.42
CA ASN A 441 6.68 -45.14 18.98
C ASN A 441 6.78 -44.30 17.69
N GLY A 442 5.89 -43.31 17.57
CA GLY A 442 5.79 -42.39 16.44
C GLY A 442 4.91 -42.89 15.29
N LYS A 443 4.44 -44.15 15.32
CA LYS A 443 3.56 -44.72 14.30
C LYS A 443 2.09 -44.60 14.74
N GLU A 444 1.23 -44.11 13.86
CA GLU A 444 -0.21 -44.09 14.09
C GLU A 444 -0.77 -45.51 14.00
N ILE A 445 -1.49 -45.93 15.05
CA ILE A 445 -2.10 -47.25 15.18
C ILE A 445 -3.59 -47.17 14.87
N SER A 446 -4.25 -46.08 15.27
CA SER A 446 -5.66 -45.84 14.94
C SER A 446 -5.94 -44.35 14.85
N PHE A 447 -6.96 -44.02 14.06
CA PHE A 447 -7.47 -42.67 13.88
C PHE A 447 -9.01 -42.72 13.90
N LYS A 448 -9.62 -41.79 14.64
CA LYS A 448 -11.07 -41.58 14.67
C LYS A 448 -11.36 -40.11 14.45
N TYR A 449 -12.25 -39.82 13.51
CA TYR A 449 -12.80 -38.49 13.29
C TYR A 449 -14.21 -38.40 13.87
N PHE A 450 -14.50 -37.28 14.53
CA PHE A 450 -15.78 -37.00 15.15
C PHE A 450 -16.35 -35.73 14.52
N ARG A 451 -17.58 -35.83 14.00
CA ARG A 451 -18.31 -34.66 13.50
C ARG A 451 -18.59 -33.70 14.66
N LYS A 452 -18.51 -32.40 14.37
CA LYS A 452 -18.76 -31.32 15.34
C LYS A 452 -20.17 -31.34 15.90
N PHE A 453 -21.13 -31.68 15.03
CA PHE A 453 -22.55 -31.71 15.29
C PHE A 453 -23.11 -33.09 15.00
N LYS A 454 -24.10 -33.54 15.78
CA LYS A 454 -24.69 -34.86 15.62
C LYS A 454 -25.70 -34.88 14.47
N ASN A 455 -26.48 -33.79 14.36
CA ASN A 455 -27.43 -33.56 13.28
C ASN A 455 -27.15 -32.18 12.64
N PRO A 456 -26.10 -32.06 11.81
CA PRO A 456 -25.70 -30.76 11.28
C PRO A 456 -26.77 -30.15 10.38
N LYS A 457 -26.94 -28.84 10.48
CA LYS A 457 -27.72 -27.99 9.56
C LYS A 457 -26.90 -26.79 9.16
N VAL A 458 -27.16 -26.24 7.97
CA VAL A 458 -26.55 -24.98 7.56
C VAL A 458 -27.34 -23.82 8.14
N LYS A 459 -26.66 -23.01 8.97
CA LYS A 459 -27.17 -21.72 9.42
C LYS A 459 -26.60 -20.62 8.54
N THR A 460 -27.49 -19.83 7.95
CA THR A 460 -27.17 -18.69 7.10
C THR A 460 -27.23 -17.41 7.92
N ASN A 461 -26.31 -16.49 7.65
CA ASN A 461 -26.31 -15.13 8.18
C ASN A 461 -26.06 -14.16 7.02
N ILE A 462 -26.83 -13.09 6.95
CA ILE A 462 -26.67 -12.05 5.93
C ILE A 462 -26.06 -10.83 6.60
N ILE A 463 -24.97 -10.33 6.04
CA ILE A 463 -24.33 -9.10 6.46
C ILE A 463 -24.42 -8.13 5.28
N SER A 464 -24.93 -6.92 5.52
CA SER A 464 -24.97 -5.87 4.51
C SER A 464 -24.26 -4.63 5.03
N ARG A 465 -23.61 -3.91 4.12
CA ARG A 465 -23.06 -2.58 4.36
C ARG A 465 -23.05 -1.78 3.07
N ILE A 466 -23.13 -0.46 3.19
CA ILE A 466 -22.90 0.45 2.06
C ILE A 466 -21.47 0.25 1.53
N CYS A 467 -21.34 0.08 0.22
CA CYS A 467 -20.04 0.01 -0.44
C CYS A 467 -19.55 1.41 -0.79
N LYS A 468 -18.95 2.14 0.16
CA LYS A 468 -18.55 3.55 -0.06
C LYS A 468 -17.70 3.75 -1.32
N GLY A 469 -16.71 2.88 -1.55
CA GLY A 469 -15.83 2.97 -2.72
C GLY A 469 -16.43 2.46 -4.03
N CYS A 470 -17.63 1.85 -4.03
CA CYS A 470 -18.29 1.44 -5.28
C CYS A 470 -18.88 2.64 -6.02
N TYR A 471 -19.32 3.68 -5.30
CA TYR A 471 -19.98 4.85 -5.88
C TYR A 471 -19.05 5.69 -6.77
N ASP A 472 -17.74 5.59 -6.57
CA ASP A 472 -16.74 6.29 -7.39
C ASP A 472 -16.67 5.74 -8.84
N PHE A 473 -17.20 4.54 -9.07
CA PHE A 473 -17.13 3.83 -10.35
C PHE A 473 -18.50 3.60 -11.02
N HIS A 474 -19.59 4.06 -10.40
CA HIS A 474 -20.95 3.87 -10.91
C HIS A 474 -21.67 5.20 -11.10
N GLU A 475 -21.56 5.75 -12.32
CA GLU A 475 -22.27 6.98 -12.71
C GLU A 475 -23.79 6.85 -12.46
N GLY A 476 -24.39 7.89 -11.88
CA GLY A 476 -25.81 7.92 -11.55
C GLY A 476 -26.18 7.44 -10.14
N TYR A 477 -25.22 6.99 -9.33
CA TYR A 477 -25.43 6.67 -7.92
C TYR A 477 -24.83 7.74 -7.00
N LEU A 478 -25.58 8.13 -5.96
CA LEU A 478 -25.11 9.06 -4.93
C LEU A 478 -24.92 8.34 -3.60
N LEU A 479 -23.85 8.66 -2.88
CA LEU A 479 -23.62 8.07 -1.55
C LEU A 479 -24.69 8.57 -0.56
N PRO A 480 -25.50 7.67 0.04
CA PRO A 480 -26.55 8.07 0.97
C PRO A 480 -26.00 8.60 2.29
N ASP A 481 -26.81 9.43 2.95
CA ASP A 481 -26.49 10.02 4.25
C ASP A 481 -26.84 9.06 5.40
N ASN A 482 -27.78 8.13 5.18
CA ASN A 482 -28.13 7.07 6.13
C ASN A 482 -27.41 5.74 5.83
N GLN A 483 -27.58 4.76 6.71
CA GLN A 483 -27.09 3.38 6.55
C GLN A 483 -28.29 2.43 6.41
N PRO A 484 -28.91 2.33 5.23
CA PRO A 484 -30.09 1.51 5.03
C PRO A 484 -29.77 0.02 5.25
N LEU A 485 -30.60 -0.66 6.05
CA LEU A 485 -30.43 -2.08 6.36
C LEU A 485 -31.46 -2.95 5.62
N PRO A 486 -31.16 -4.24 5.38
CA PRO A 486 -32.16 -5.18 4.86
C PRO A 486 -33.31 -5.37 5.86
N ILE A 487 -34.55 -5.10 5.46
CA ILE A 487 -35.73 -5.20 6.34
C ILE A 487 -36.26 -6.63 6.47
N ASN A 488 -36.07 -7.47 5.46
CA ASN A 488 -36.49 -8.88 5.44
C ASN A 488 -35.31 -9.86 5.53
N GLY A 489 -34.11 -9.37 5.85
CA GLY A 489 -32.91 -10.22 5.91
C GLY A 489 -33.02 -11.37 6.91
N GLN A 490 -33.64 -11.16 8.07
CA GLN A 490 -33.84 -12.23 9.06
C GLN A 490 -34.79 -13.31 8.55
N GLU A 491 -35.91 -12.91 7.95
CA GLU A 491 -36.86 -13.85 7.34
C GLU A 491 -36.18 -14.69 6.25
N LEU A 492 -35.42 -14.04 5.37
CA LEU A 492 -34.66 -14.71 4.31
C LEU A 492 -33.62 -15.68 4.85
N THR A 493 -32.88 -15.32 5.92
CA THR A 493 -31.94 -16.27 6.55
C THR A 493 -32.62 -17.51 7.13
N GLN A 494 -33.86 -17.39 7.61
CA GLN A 494 -34.61 -18.53 8.16
C GLN A 494 -35.18 -19.42 7.06
N ARG A 495 -35.65 -18.79 5.96
CA ARG A 495 -36.26 -19.46 4.81
C ARG A 495 -35.23 -20.12 3.91
N PHE A 496 -34.10 -19.48 3.66
CA PHE A 496 -33.03 -20.02 2.83
C PHE A 496 -32.43 -21.27 3.48
N LYS A 497 -32.59 -22.42 2.81
CA LYS A 497 -32.01 -23.69 3.23
C LYS A 497 -30.90 -24.06 2.25
N ALA A 498 -29.78 -24.47 2.80
CA ALA A 498 -28.69 -25.03 2.04
C ALA A 498 -28.34 -26.41 2.61
N GLU A 499 -27.99 -27.33 1.71
CA GLU A 499 -27.59 -28.68 2.06
C GLU A 499 -26.25 -28.68 2.81
N THR A 500 -26.05 -29.62 3.73
CA THR A 500 -24.78 -29.72 4.49
C THR A 500 -23.59 -30.07 3.60
N SER A 501 -23.84 -30.74 2.48
CA SER A 501 -22.84 -31.17 1.50
C SER A 501 -21.96 -30.03 0.99
N ILE A 502 -22.45 -28.79 0.97
CA ILE A 502 -21.67 -27.62 0.54
C ILE A 502 -20.50 -27.33 1.50
N ILE A 503 -20.62 -27.70 2.78
CA ILE A 503 -19.59 -27.50 3.81
C ILE A 503 -18.80 -28.79 4.05
N GLU A 504 -19.34 -29.96 3.69
CA GLU A 504 -18.70 -31.27 3.98
C GLU A 504 -17.32 -31.45 3.34
N ALA A 505 -17.03 -30.76 2.24
CA ALA A 505 -15.70 -30.73 1.63
C ALA A 505 -14.67 -29.91 2.44
N TYR A 506 -15.12 -29.23 3.50
CA TYR A 506 -14.32 -28.37 4.35
C TYR A 506 -14.36 -28.87 5.81
N ASP A 507 -13.57 -28.20 6.65
CA ASP A 507 -13.60 -28.37 8.10
C ASP A 507 -14.97 -28.02 8.70
N ASP A 508 -15.46 -28.76 9.69
CA ASP A 508 -16.74 -28.43 10.36
C ASP A 508 -16.72 -27.04 11.08
N ASP A 509 -15.56 -26.40 11.24
CA ASP A 509 -15.41 -25.01 11.68
C ASP A 509 -15.42 -23.97 10.54
N LYS A 510 -15.56 -24.38 9.28
CA LYS A 510 -15.62 -23.49 8.11
C LYS A 510 -16.91 -22.67 8.13
N VAL A 511 -16.74 -21.38 7.82
CA VAL A 511 -17.83 -20.49 7.42
C VAL A 511 -17.60 -20.21 5.94
N LEU A 512 -18.51 -20.64 5.08
CA LEU A 512 -18.50 -20.26 3.68
C LEU A 512 -19.06 -18.85 3.55
N SER A 513 -18.41 -18.04 2.75
CA SER A 513 -18.75 -16.65 2.53
C SER A 513 -18.90 -16.37 1.05
N TYR A 514 -20.01 -15.74 0.68
CA TYR A 514 -20.28 -15.26 -0.68
C TYR A 514 -20.69 -13.79 -0.59
N GLY A 515 -20.01 -12.94 -1.34
CA GLY A 515 -20.17 -11.50 -1.36
C GLY A 515 -20.59 -11.01 -2.74
N TYR A 516 -21.51 -10.04 -2.75
CA TYR A 516 -22.14 -9.50 -3.94
C TYR A 516 -22.32 -8.00 -3.79
N TYR A 517 -22.32 -7.29 -4.92
CA TYR A 517 -22.80 -5.92 -5.01
C TYR A 517 -24.26 -5.94 -5.45
N LEU A 518 -25.13 -5.36 -4.63
CA LEU A 518 -26.55 -5.23 -4.91
C LEU A 518 -26.86 -3.78 -5.24
N PHE A 519 -27.52 -3.57 -6.37
CA PHE A 519 -28.01 -2.27 -6.82
C PHE A 519 -29.48 -2.16 -6.47
N ILE A 520 -29.82 -1.15 -5.68
CA ILE A 520 -31.12 -1.00 -5.04
C ILE A 520 -31.80 0.26 -5.57
N ASP A 521 -33.08 0.14 -5.94
CA ASP A 521 -33.91 1.28 -6.36
C ASP A 521 -34.26 2.21 -5.18
N GLU A 522 -34.87 3.35 -5.49
CA GLU A 522 -35.29 4.37 -4.52
C GLU A 522 -36.35 3.85 -3.54
N LYS A 523 -37.00 2.72 -3.83
CA LYS A 523 -38.02 2.08 -2.99
C LYS A 523 -37.46 0.95 -2.14
N GLY A 524 -36.16 0.66 -2.24
CA GLY A 524 -35.51 -0.41 -1.49
C GLY A 524 -35.58 -1.80 -2.12
N ASN A 525 -35.92 -1.92 -3.41
CA ASN A 525 -35.93 -3.20 -4.13
C ASN A 525 -34.62 -3.43 -4.87
N VAL A 526 -34.20 -4.69 -4.98
CA VAL A 526 -33.00 -5.08 -5.73
C VAL A 526 -33.28 -5.05 -7.24
N GLU A 527 -32.55 -4.22 -7.98
CA GLU A 527 -32.61 -4.13 -9.46
C GLU A 527 -31.56 -5.00 -10.14
N ASN A 528 -30.33 -5.01 -9.61
CA ASN A 528 -29.22 -5.78 -10.17
C ASN A 528 -28.33 -6.40 -9.07
N ILE A 529 -27.67 -7.51 -9.40
CA ILE A 529 -26.80 -8.26 -8.51
C ILE A 529 -25.53 -8.65 -9.25
N ASP A 530 -24.39 -8.16 -8.79
CA ASP A 530 -23.08 -8.51 -9.33
C ASP A 530 -22.30 -9.36 -8.32
N PHE A 531 -21.71 -10.45 -8.79
CA PHE A 531 -20.84 -11.27 -7.98
C PHE A 531 -19.55 -10.52 -7.65
N ALA A 532 -19.14 -10.53 -6.37
CA ALA A 532 -17.87 -9.94 -5.97
C ALA A 532 -16.84 -11.01 -5.60
N VAL A 533 -17.19 -11.94 -4.70
CA VAL A 533 -16.24 -12.93 -4.16
C VAL A 533 -16.97 -14.10 -3.52
N GLY A 534 -16.40 -15.29 -3.58
CA GLY A 534 -16.95 -16.49 -2.92
C GLY A 534 -15.85 -17.47 -2.55
N ASP A 535 -16.05 -18.24 -1.49
CA ASP A 535 -15.16 -19.36 -1.13
C ASP A 535 -15.20 -20.49 -2.18
N ASN A 536 -16.32 -20.61 -2.89
CA ASN A 536 -16.53 -21.43 -4.09
C ASN A 536 -17.71 -20.84 -4.89
N MET A 537 -18.19 -21.54 -5.92
CA MET A 537 -19.31 -21.11 -6.78
C MET A 537 -20.52 -22.06 -6.76
N TRP A 538 -20.55 -23.05 -5.84
CA TRP A 538 -21.49 -24.18 -5.95
C TRP A 538 -22.97 -23.83 -5.80
N ILE A 539 -23.29 -22.82 -4.99
CA ILE A 539 -24.67 -22.39 -4.72
C ILE A 539 -24.89 -20.91 -5.11
N HIS A 540 -24.09 -20.41 -6.05
CA HIS A 540 -24.11 -19.00 -6.42
C HIS A 540 -25.47 -18.56 -6.96
N GLU A 541 -26.12 -19.39 -7.77
CA GLU A 541 -27.40 -19.10 -8.42
C GLU A 541 -28.54 -19.05 -7.39
N GLU A 542 -28.58 -19.99 -6.44
CA GLU A 542 -29.57 -20.02 -5.35
C GLU A 542 -29.40 -18.83 -4.42
N LEU A 543 -28.16 -18.44 -4.13
CA LEU A 543 -27.86 -17.24 -3.35
C LEU A 543 -28.27 -15.98 -4.09
N GLN A 544 -28.01 -15.87 -5.39
CA GLN A 544 -28.43 -14.74 -6.21
C GLN A 544 -29.97 -14.64 -6.26
N SER A 545 -30.67 -15.76 -6.41
CA SER A 545 -32.13 -15.82 -6.33
C SER A 545 -32.66 -15.44 -4.95
N SER A 546 -31.98 -15.82 -3.86
CA SER A 546 -32.37 -15.37 -2.52
C SER A 546 -32.12 -13.87 -2.31
N MET A 547 -31.07 -13.34 -2.93
CA MET A 547 -30.69 -11.93 -2.79
C MET A 547 -31.61 -10.99 -3.56
N SER A 548 -32.17 -11.41 -4.69
CA SER A 548 -33.14 -10.60 -5.45
C SER A 548 -34.43 -10.33 -4.67
N GLU A 549 -34.73 -11.15 -3.67
CA GLU A 549 -35.87 -10.96 -2.78
C GLU A 549 -35.58 -10.05 -1.59
N LEU A 550 -34.33 -9.61 -1.39
CA LEU A 550 -34.00 -8.67 -0.32
C LEU A 550 -34.72 -7.34 -0.55
N LYS A 551 -35.21 -6.78 0.55
CA LYS A 551 -35.72 -5.42 0.60
C LYS A 551 -34.92 -4.63 1.61
N PHE A 552 -34.69 -3.37 1.28
CA PHE A 552 -33.90 -2.43 2.08
C PHE A 552 -34.77 -1.29 2.58
N GLU A 553 -34.37 -0.72 3.70
CA GLU A 553 -34.78 0.63 4.05
C GLU A 553 -34.42 1.59 2.90
N PRO A 554 -35.22 2.62 2.61
CA PRO A 554 -34.86 3.61 1.60
C PRO A 554 -33.51 4.27 1.92
N ALA A 555 -32.64 4.33 0.92
CA ALA A 555 -31.43 5.14 0.99
C ALA A 555 -31.79 6.61 0.79
N LEU A 556 -31.30 7.49 1.64
CA LEU A 556 -31.69 8.90 1.66
C LEU A 556 -30.50 9.80 1.36
N LYS A 557 -30.73 10.83 0.54
CA LYS A 557 -29.83 11.96 0.32
C LYS A 557 -30.59 13.26 0.53
N ASP A 558 -30.13 14.07 1.48
CA ASP A 558 -30.81 15.32 1.85
C ASP A 558 -32.31 15.13 2.20
N GLY A 559 -32.67 13.94 2.70
CA GLY A 559 -34.03 13.56 3.06
C GLY A 559 -34.85 12.88 1.96
N GLU A 560 -34.36 12.85 0.71
CA GLU A 560 -35.06 12.26 -0.43
C GLU A 560 -34.55 10.84 -0.75
N PRO A 561 -35.44 9.89 -1.13
CA PRO A 561 -35.03 8.54 -1.54
C PRO A 561 -34.18 8.53 -2.81
N ILE A 562 -33.10 7.76 -2.79
CA ILE A 562 -32.17 7.59 -3.91
C ILE A 562 -31.81 6.12 -4.13
N LYS A 563 -31.25 5.80 -5.30
CA LYS A 563 -30.65 4.49 -5.57
C LYS A 563 -29.40 4.26 -4.72
N SER A 564 -29.12 3.01 -4.38
CA SER A 564 -27.96 2.68 -3.56
C SER A 564 -27.26 1.37 -3.96
N ILE A 565 -26.00 1.23 -3.52
CA ILE A 565 -25.15 0.08 -3.79
C ILE A 565 -24.69 -0.51 -2.46
N HIS A 566 -25.07 -1.76 -2.23
CA HIS A 566 -24.75 -2.50 -1.02
C HIS A 566 -23.77 -3.62 -1.32
N TYR A 567 -22.74 -3.75 -0.50
CA TYR A 567 -21.99 -5.00 -0.44
C TYR A 567 -22.68 -5.93 0.56
N VAL A 568 -23.29 -6.99 0.02
CA VAL A 568 -24.02 -7.99 0.80
C VAL A 568 -23.24 -9.29 0.82
N ARG A 569 -23.14 -9.90 2.00
CA ARG A 569 -22.41 -11.13 2.23
C ARG A 569 -23.28 -12.16 2.93
N TYR A 570 -23.47 -13.31 2.29
CA TYR A 570 -24.04 -14.49 2.91
C TYR A 570 -22.93 -15.31 3.55
N GLN A 571 -23.10 -15.63 4.83
CA GLN A 571 -22.23 -16.49 5.60
C GLN A 571 -22.98 -17.76 5.99
N LEU A 572 -22.51 -18.90 5.51
CA LEU A 572 -23.10 -20.21 5.73
C LEU A 572 -22.16 -21.02 6.61
N ARG A 573 -22.67 -21.56 7.71
CA ARG A 573 -21.88 -22.38 8.64
C ARG A 573 -22.69 -23.54 9.16
N LEU A 574 -22.03 -24.63 9.51
CA LEU A 574 -22.68 -25.72 10.22
C LEU A 574 -23.11 -25.26 11.63
N ALA A 575 -24.29 -25.73 12.03
CA ALA A 575 -24.90 -25.59 13.35
C ALA A 575 -25.63 -26.89 13.72
N GLU A 576 -25.99 -27.05 14.98
CA GLU A 576 -26.88 -28.14 15.46
C GLU A 576 -28.36 -27.77 15.22
#